data_AF-A0AAD8CCE2-F1
#
_entry.id   AF-A0AAD8CCE2-F1
#
_cell.length_a   1.000
_cell.length_b   1.000
_cell.length_c   1.000
_cell.angle_alpha   90.00
_cell.angle_beta   90.00
_cell.angle_gamma   90.00
#
_symmetry.space_group_name_H-M   'P 1'
#
loop_
_entity.id
_entity.type
_entity.pdbx_description
1 polymer ?
#
loop_
_entity_poly.entity_id
_entity_poly.type
_entity_poly.pdbx_seq_one_letter_code
_entity_poly.pdbx_strand_id
1 'polypeptide(L)'
;DDDIKFCCSVHSPACGNTSSGLWEPNLSQPLNYSIHVSRTSVSSGQAVEVLIQADQSYFEGFILQARSASNTLDVSKRYGTFKPLDEDAKLICSGAGITHSKHYKWPNITFSWTAPKDTQDKIKFIATVVKGYKTYFMNVESDVVELSGSSTGDILSSVNILTFTVLQAFMLTILM
;
A
#
# COMPACT_ATOMS: atom_id res chain seq x y z
N ASP A 1 -3.55 27.97 -2.33
CA ASP A 1 -2.26 27.26 -2.29
C ASP A 1 -2.42 26.03 -3.17
N ASP A 2 -2.59 26.29 -4.47
CA ASP A 2 -3.34 25.43 -5.42
C ASP A 2 -2.47 24.84 -6.53
N ASP A 3 -1.15 25.03 -6.46
CA ASP A 3 -0.26 24.84 -7.60
C ASP A 3 0.35 23.44 -7.73
N ILE A 4 0.17 22.55 -6.74
CA ILE A 4 0.58 21.15 -6.90
C ILE A 4 -0.64 20.25 -7.06
N LYS A 5 -1.10 20.12 -8.31
CA LYS A 5 -2.04 19.07 -8.71
C LYS A 5 -1.26 17.77 -8.88
N PHE A 6 -1.45 16.87 -7.92
CA PHE A 6 -0.79 15.59 -7.93
C PHE A 6 -1.70 14.51 -8.52
N CYS A 7 -1.11 13.65 -9.35
CA CYS A 7 -1.87 12.74 -10.18
C CYS A 7 -1.99 11.35 -9.61
N CYS A 8 -3.13 10.74 -9.91
CA CYS A 8 -3.38 9.33 -9.65
C CYS A 8 -2.87 8.39 -10.75
N SER A 9 -2.32 8.93 -11.86
CA SER A 9 -1.76 8.10 -12.93
C SER A 9 -0.34 7.66 -12.61
N VAL A 10 -0.05 6.38 -12.88
CA VAL A 10 1.27 5.72 -12.71
C VAL A 10 2.41 6.46 -13.43
N HIS A 11 2.09 7.31 -14.41
CA HIS A 11 3.04 7.99 -15.30
C HIS A 11 3.73 9.22 -14.72
N SER A 12 3.32 9.76 -13.56
CA SER A 12 4.08 10.85 -12.94
C SER A 12 3.68 11.06 -11.49
N PRO A 13 4.63 11.29 -10.56
CA PRO A 13 4.31 11.77 -9.23
C PRO A 13 3.66 13.17 -9.23
N ALA A 14 3.66 13.89 -10.36
CA ALA A 14 2.94 15.14 -10.57
C ALA A 14 2.18 15.13 -11.91
N CYS A 15 0.88 15.43 -11.93
CA CYS A 15 0.19 15.80 -13.19
C CYS A 15 -0.35 17.21 -13.03
N GLY A 16 0.43 18.15 -13.52
CA GLY A 16 -0.02 19.47 -13.86
C GLY A 16 0.76 19.91 -15.08
N ASN A 17 0.06 20.39 -16.09
CA ASN A 17 0.66 21.00 -17.26
C ASN A 17 1.62 22.09 -16.80
N THR A 18 2.87 22.00 -17.24
CA THR A 18 3.89 23.07 -17.29
C THR A 18 3.44 24.41 -16.71
N SER A 19 3.49 24.57 -15.38
CA SER A 19 3.79 25.88 -14.82
C SER A 19 5.26 26.13 -15.17
N SER A 20 5.52 27.18 -15.92
CA SER A 20 6.81 27.62 -16.48
C SER A 20 7.87 27.99 -15.43
N GLY A 21 8.09 27.13 -14.44
CA GLY A 21 9.21 27.15 -13.51
C GLY A 21 9.87 25.78 -13.53
N LEU A 22 11.17 25.73 -13.80
CA LEU A 22 11.97 24.52 -13.75
C LEU A 22 12.03 24.03 -12.30
N TRP A 23 11.09 23.17 -11.92
CA TRP A 23 11.12 22.43 -10.66
C TRP A 23 11.99 21.19 -10.88
N GLU A 24 13.23 21.26 -10.42
CA GLU A 24 14.13 20.10 -10.48
C GLU A 24 13.91 19.24 -9.23
N PRO A 25 13.52 17.96 -9.37
CA PRO A 25 13.49 17.06 -8.23
C PRO A 25 14.89 16.97 -7.63
N ASN A 26 15.01 17.04 -6.31
CA ASN A 26 16.28 16.69 -5.69
C ASN A 26 16.47 15.18 -5.82
N LEU A 27 17.29 14.76 -6.80
CA LEU A 27 17.57 13.36 -7.12
C LEU A 27 18.63 12.73 -6.22
N SER A 28 19.22 13.49 -5.29
CA SER A 28 20.00 12.85 -4.23
C SER A 28 19.03 11.98 -3.43
N GLN A 29 19.36 10.69 -3.25
CA GLN A 29 18.53 9.79 -2.46
C GLN A 29 18.15 10.51 -1.17
N PRO A 30 16.87 10.50 -0.75
CA PRO A 30 16.47 11.09 0.50
C PRO A 30 17.00 10.22 1.64
N LEU A 31 18.30 10.30 1.93
CA LEU A 31 18.96 9.60 3.03
C LEU A 31 18.32 9.93 4.39
N ASN A 32 17.47 10.96 4.44
CA ASN A 32 16.76 11.41 5.62
C ASN A 32 15.26 11.11 5.59
N TYR A 33 14.73 10.41 4.59
CA TYR A 33 13.31 10.01 4.57
C TYR A 33 13.15 8.54 4.21
N SER A 34 12.35 7.83 4.99
CA SER A 34 12.14 6.39 4.81
C SER A 34 10.65 6.03 4.89
N ILE A 35 10.31 4.87 4.31
CA ILE A 35 9.00 4.26 4.48
C ILE A 35 9.19 2.90 5.14
N HIS A 36 8.56 2.72 6.30
CA HIS A 36 8.57 1.45 7.03
C HIS A 36 7.19 0.78 6.97
N VAL A 37 7.20 -0.55 6.86
CA VAL A 37 5.98 -1.37 6.88
C VAL A 37 6.00 -2.27 8.11
N SER A 38 4.86 -2.45 8.78
CA SER A 38 4.81 -3.31 9.97
C SER A 38 4.97 -4.80 9.68
N ARG A 39 4.85 -5.21 8.41
CA ARG A 39 5.04 -6.59 7.94
C ARG A 39 5.28 -6.63 6.43
N THR A 40 6.05 -7.61 5.98
CA THR A 40 6.38 -7.85 4.56
C THR A 40 5.66 -9.05 3.96
N SER A 41 4.89 -9.81 4.75
CA SER A 41 4.05 -10.92 4.27
C SER A 41 2.61 -10.70 4.74
N VAL A 42 1.67 -10.68 3.78
CA VAL A 42 0.31 -10.21 4.02
C VAL A 42 -0.70 -11.05 3.26
N SER A 43 -1.73 -11.53 3.94
CA SER A 43 -2.87 -12.19 3.30
C SER A 43 -3.86 -11.16 2.74
N SER A 44 -4.60 -11.56 1.70
CA SER A 44 -5.71 -10.78 1.15
C SER A 44 -6.62 -10.18 2.25
N GLY A 45 -6.90 -8.88 2.16
CA GLY A 45 -7.77 -8.15 3.10
C GLY A 45 -7.13 -7.83 4.46
N GLN A 46 -5.90 -8.26 4.73
CA GLN A 46 -5.19 -7.91 5.96
C GLN A 46 -4.61 -6.49 5.87
N ALA A 47 -4.60 -5.79 7.01
CA ALA A 47 -4.02 -4.46 7.13
C ALA A 47 -2.50 -4.51 7.39
N VAL A 48 -1.81 -3.49 6.88
CA VAL A 48 -0.40 -3.17 7.12
C VAL A 48 -0.34 -1.72 7.59
N GLU A 49 0.51 -1.44 8.58
CA GLU A 49 0.83 -0.07 8.96
C GLU A 49 1.99 0.41 8.09
N VAL A 50 1.83 1.59 7.51
CA VAL A 50 2.82 2.22 6.63
C VAL A 50 3.21 3.55 7.26
N LEU A 51 4.48 3.67 7.63
CA LEU A 51 5.07 4.82 8.33
C LEU A 51 5.97 5.57 7.36
N ILE A 52 5.73 6.87 7.15
CA ILE A 52 6.72 7.77 6.57
C ILE A 52 7.48 8.42 7.71
N GLN A 53 8.80 8.38 7.68
CA GLN A 53 9.66 8.94 8.71
C GLN A 53 10.68 9.92 8.10
N ALA A 54 10.96 11.01 8.82
CA ALA A 54 12.08 11.89 8.59
C ALA A 54 13.15 11.69 9.66
N ASP A 55 14.36 11.31 9.26
CA ASP A 55 15.47 11.15 10.18
C ASP A 55 16.02 12.51 10.60
N GLN A 56 16.00 12.77 11.92
CA GLN A 56 16.52 13.99 12.54
C GLN A 56 15.96 15.30 11.94
N SER A 57 14.76 15.24 11.35
CA SER A 57 14.17 16.38 10.62
C SER A 57 12.63 16.35 10.63
N TYR A 58 12.01 16.85 9.57
CA TYR A 58 10.56 16.86 9.36
C TYR A 58 10.24 16.89 7.85
N PHE A 59 8.99 16.60 7.48
CA PHE A 59 8.42 16.95 6.18
C PHE A 59 7.14 17.77 6.38
N GLU A 60 6.76 18.53 5.35
CA GLU A 60 5.61 19.45 5.35
C GLU A 60 4.46 18.97 4.47
N GLY A 61 4.73 17.98 3.61
CA GLY A 61 3.71 17.36 2.77
C GLY A 61 4.21 16.03 2.22
N PHE A 62 3.27 15.20 1.78
CA PHE A 62 3.59 13.91 1.19
C PHE A 62 2.48 13.47 0.23
N ILE A 63 2.85 12.58 -0.66
CA ILE A 63 1.94 11.69 -1.38
C ILE A 63 2.49 10.31 -1.31
N LEU A 64 1.64 9.35 -0.95
CA LEU A 64 1.97 7.95 -0.85
C LEU A 64 1.03 7.12 -1.72
N GLN A 65 1.62 6.15 -2.43
CA GLN A 65 0.90 5.21 -3.30
C GLN A 65 1.43 3.80 -3.08
N ALA A 66 0.54 2.82 -3.23
CA ALA A 66 0.92 1.41 -3.36
C ALA A 66 1.06 1.07 -4.84
N ARG A 67 2.19 0.46 -5.23
CA ARG A 67 2.48 0.07 -6.62
C ARG A 67 2.96 -1.37 -6.70
N SER A 68 2.84 -1.98 -7.87
CA SER A 68 3.51 -3.25 -8.14
C SER A 68 5.02 -3.09 -8.06
N ALA A 69 5.69 -4.01 -7.36
CA ALA A 69 7.13 -4.09 -7.31
C ALA A 69 7.75 -4.62 -8.61
N SER A 70 6.95 -5.25 -9.50
CA SER A 70 7.42 -5.75 -10.80
C SER A 70 7.45 -4.69 -11.90
N ASN A 71 7.15 -3.42 -11.58
CA ASN A 71 7.07 -2.29 -12.53
C ASN A 71 6.12 -2.55 -13.71
N THR A 72 5.16 -3.47 -13.56
CA THR A 72 4.11 -3.71 -14.55
C THR A 72 3.18 -2.50 -14.60
N LEU A 73 3.07 -1.89 -15.78
CA LEU A 73 2.25 -0.69 -16.00
C LEU A 73 0.79 -1.08 -16.23
N ASP A 74 0.12 -1.54 -15.19
CA ASP A 74 -1.34 -1.67 -15.21
C ASP A 74 -1.98 -0.48 -14.49
N VAL A 75 -2.34 0.53 -15.28
CA VAL A 75 -2.98 1.77 -14.79
C VAL A 75 -4.41 1.55 -14.27
N SER A 76 -5.02 0.41 -14.57
CA SER A 76 -6.36 0.06 -14.10
C SER A 76 -6.34 -0.67 -12.75
N LYS A 77 -5.19 -1.26 -12.41
CA LYS A 77 -5.02 -2.12 -11.24
C LYS A 77 -4.86 -1.30 -9.97
N ARG A 78 -5.66 -1.64 -8.96
CA ARG A 78 -5.57 -1.09 -7.61
C ARG A 78 -4.81 -2.05 -6.71
N TYR A 79 -3.70 -1.57 -6.16
CA TYR A 79 -2.86 -2.34 -5.24
C TYR A 79 -3.27 -2.11 -3.79
N GLY A 80 -4.55 -2.29 -3.47
CA GLY A 80 -5.10 -2.10 -2.12
C GLY A 80 -5.68 -0.72 -1.84
N THR A 81 -6.02 -0.46 -0.58
CA THR A 81 -6.73 0.76 -0.14
C THR A 81 -6.11 1.32 1.13
N PHE A 82 -5.82 2.62 1.13
CA PHE A 82 -5.37 3.33 2.32
C PHE A 82 -6.53 3.75 3.23
N LYS A 83 -6.20 3.99 4.50
CA LYS A 83 -7.05 4.61 5.51
C LYS A 83 -6.18 5.54 6.38
N PRO A 84 -6.52 6.84 6.51
CA PRO A 84 -5.88 7.73 7.47
C PRO A 84 -6.08 7.21 8.90
N LEU A 85 -5.06 7.32 9.74
CA LEU A 85 -5.18 7.02 11.18
C LEU A 85 -5.56 8.25 12.01
N ASP A 86 -5.37 9.44 11.46
CA ASP A 86 -5.71 10.73 12.05
C ASP A 86 -6.26 11.70 10.99
N GLU A 87 -6.54 12.93 11.40
CA GLU A 87 -7.07 13.99 10.53
C GLU A 87 -6.00 14.67 9.66
N ASP A 88 -4.72 14.29 9.79
CA ASP A 88 -3.58 14.93 9.13
C ASP A 88 -3.41 14.48 7.68
N ALA A 89 -4.21 13.49 7.27
CA ALA A 89 -4.17 12.88 5.96
C ALA A 89 -5.57 12.68 5.36
N LYS A 90 -5.63 12.71 4.03
CA LYS A 90 -6.83 12.48 3.24
C LYS A 90 -6.55 11.55 2.08
N LEU A 91 -7.56 10.76 1.74
CA LEU A 91 -7.49 9.83 0.62
C LEU A 91 -7.52 10.57 -0.71
N ILE A 92 -6.75 10.04 -1.66
CA ILE A 92 -6.78 10.41 -3.07
C ILE A 92 -6.94 9.16 -3.91
N CYS A 93 -7.18 9.32 -5.22
CA CYS A 93 -7.20 8.19 -6.15
C CYS A 93 -8.22 7.09 -5.79
N SER A 94 -9.39 7.49 -5.28
CA SER A 94 -10.41 6.56 -4.78
C SER A 94 -9.87 5.58 -3.71
N GLY A 95 -8.95 6.05 -2.86
CA GLY A 95 -8.33 5.24 -1.80
C GLY A 95 -7.03 4.53 -2.20
N ALA A 96 -6.63 4.57 -3.48
CA ALA A 96 -5.36 3.99 -3.95
C ALA A 96 -4.12 4.82 -3.59
N GLY A 97 -4.32 6.03 -3.07
CA GLY A 97 -3.25 6.87 -2.52
C GLY A 97 -3.74 7.72 -1.35
N ILE A 98 -2.79 8.33 -0.65
CA ILE A 98 -3.04 9.19 0.51
C ILE A 98 -2.07 10.38 0.50
N THR A 99 -2.55 11.55 0.96
CA THR A 99 -1.76 12.79 1.03
C THR A 99 -2.11 13.57 2.30
N HIS A 100 -1.27 14.54 2.66
CA HIS A 100 -1.52 15.47 3.76
C HIS A 100 -2.83 16.29 3.58
N SER A 101 -3.51 16.58 4.68
CA SER A 101 -4.75 17.39 4.73
C SER A 101 -4.51 18.82 5.21
N LYS A 102 -3.42 19.06 5.95
CA LYS A 102 -3.02 20.35 6.52
C LYS A 102 -1.54 20.59 6.28
N HIS A 103 -1.05 21.80 6.49
CA HIS A 103 0.39 22.09 6.43
C HIS A 103 0.98 22.04 7.83
N TYR A 104 1.80 21.04 8.13
CA TYR A 104 2.41 20.86 9.45
C TYR A 104 3.79 20.20 9.32
N LYS A 105 4.67 20.39 10.31
CA LYS A 105 6.00 19.77 10.33
C LYS A 105 5.96 18.43 11.03
N TRP A 106 5.84 17.36 10.26
CA TRP A 106 5.82 16.00 10.80
C TRP A 106 7.22 15.40 10.85
N PRO A 107 7.67 14.89 12.01
CA PRO A 107 8.82 13.98 12.04
C PRO A 107 8.46 12.60 11.47
N ASN A 108 7.19 12.21 11.57
CA ASN A 108 6.64 10.99 11.03
C ASN A 108 5.12 11.06 10.89
N ILE A 109 4.55 10.15 10.11
CA ILE A 109 3.11 9.94 9.99
C ILE A 109 2.83 8.47 9.61
N THR A 110 1.77 7.90 10.15
CA THR A 110 1.40 6.49 9.94
C THR A 110 0.03 6.36 9.29
N PHE A 111 -0.11 5.39 8.40
CA PHE A 111 -1.35 5.05 7.71
C PHE A 111 -1.65 3.56 7.85
N SER A 112 -2.93 3.21 7.72
CA SER A 112 -3.31 1.82 7.48
C SER A 112 -3.48 1.60 5.97
N TRP A 113 -2.94 0.49 5.46
CA TRP A 113 -3.19 0.01 4.10
C TRP A 113 -3.76 -1.39 4.15
N THR A 114 -4.84 -1.64 3.42
CA THR A 114 -5.49 -2.95 3.33
C THR A 114 -5.13 -3.61 2.00
N ALA A 115 -4.60 -4.83 2.08
CA ALA A 115 -4.26 -5.62 0.91
C ALA A 115 -5.50 -5.88 0.01
N PRO A 116 -5.36 -5.78 -1.32
CA PRO A 116 -6.44 -6.13 -2.23
C PRO A 116 -6.77 -7.61 -2.13
N LYS A 117 -7.97 -7.99 -2.58
CA LYS A 117 -8.35 -9.39 -2.69
C LYS A 117 -7.73 -10.03 -3.93
N ASP A 118 -7.48 -11.34 -3.81
CA ASP A 118 -7.23 -12.22 -4.96
C ASP A 118 -6.01 -11.85 -5.82
N THR A 119 -4.90 -11.45 -5.19
CA THR A 119 -3.64 -11.21 -5.91
C THR A 119 -2.45 -11.83 -5.19
N GLN A 120 -1.46 -12.27 -5.98
CA GLN A 120 -0.14 -12.71 -5.53
C GLN A 120 0.92 -11.67 -5.91
N ASP A 121 0.51 -10.40 -5.96
CA ASP A 121 1.42 -9.32 -6.35
C ASP A 121 2.43 -9.03 -5.25
N LYS A 122 3.62 -8.62 -5.68
CA LYS A 122 4.57 -7.94 -4.82
C LYS A 122 4.27 -6.45 -4.87
N ILE A 123 4.10 -5.84 -3.70
CA ILE A 123 3.75 -4.42 -3.55
C ILE A 123 4.93 -3.66 -2.99
N LYS A 124 5.16 -2.43 -3.48
CA LYS A 124 6.03 -1.44 -2.87
C LYS A 124 5.24 -0.17 -2.60
N PHE A 125 5.54 0.51 -1.50
CA PHE A 125 5.01 1.84 -1.22
C PHE A 125 5.99 2.87 -1.75
N ILE A 126 5.50 3.85 -2.51
CA ILE A 126 6.32 4.92 -3.06
C ILE A 126 5.73 6.25 -2.61
N ALA A 127 6.58 7.11 -2.04
CA ALA A 127 6.24 8.46 -1.68
C ALA A 127 7.00 9.53 -2.47
N THR A 128 6.33 10.66 -2.64
CA THR A 128 6.97 11.96 -2.81
C THR A 128 6.83 12.72 -1.50
N VAL A 129 7.93 13.23 -0.97
CA VAL A 129 7.99 13.94 0.31
C VAL A 129 8.41 15.39 0.06
N VAL A 130 7.68 16.35 0.62
CA VAL A 130 7.91 17.78 0.49
C VAL A 130 8.48 18.31 1.79
N LYS A 131 9.63 18.99 1.73
CA LYS A 131 10.27 19.67 2.87
C LYS A 131 9.92 21.16 2.93
N GLY A 132 9.53 21.73 1.81
CA GLY A 132 9.10 23.11 1.67
C GLY A 132 8.80 23.41 0.20
N TYR A 133 8.33 24.63 -0.09
CA TYR A 133 7.78 25.02 -1.40
C TYR A 133 8.64 24.63 -2.63
N LYS A 134 9.97 24.65 -2.51
CA LYS A 134 10.90 24.31 -3.61
C LYS A 134 11.71 23.04 -3.39
N THR A 135 11.47 22.32 -2.30
CA THR A 135 12.32 21.20 -1.88
C THR A 135 11.45 19.97 -1.70
N TYR A 136 11.55 19.04 -2.64
CA TYR A 136 10.84 17.78 -2.62
C TYR A 136 11.74 16.64 -3.09
N PHE A 137 11.42 15.44 -2.60
CA PHE A 137 12.15 14.21 -2.84
C PHE A 137 11.18 13.18 -3.38
N MET A 138 11.50 12.60 -4.53
CA MET A 138 10.69 11.60 -5.20
C MET A 138 11.29 10.21 -4.99
N ASN A 139 10.47 9.18 -5.22
CA ASN A 139 10.88 7.78 -5.17
C ASN A 139 11.46 7.39 -3.80
N VAL A 140 10.87 7.90 -2.71
CA VAL A 140 11.06 7.30 -1.38
C VAL A 140 10.33 5.96 -1.41
N GLU A 141 11.03 4.85 -1.32
CA GLU A 141 10.43 3.51 -1.43
C GLU A 141 10.48 2.76 -0.10
N SER A 142 9.49 1.91 0.15
CA SER A 142 9.52 0.92 1.23
C SER A 142 10.19 -0.38 0.81
N ASP A 143 10.41 -1.26 1.78
CA ASP A 143 10.58 -2.70 1.52
C ASP A 143 9.36 -3.29 0.78
N VAL A 144 9.60 -4.39 0.08
CA VAL A 144 8.57 -5.10 -0.67
C VAL A 144 7.66 -5.90 0.27
N VAL A 145 6.36 -5.75 0.08
CA VAL A 145 5.31 -6.55 0.73
C VAL A 145 4.82 -7.62 -0.23
N GLU A 146 4.93 -8.87 0.17
CA GLU A 146 4.46 -10.04 -0.57
C GLU A 146 3.03 -10.40 -0.19
N LEU A 147 2.14 -10.43 -1.17
CA LEU A 147 0.75 -10.85 -0.99
C LEU A 147 0.62 -12.36 -1.15
N SER A 148 0.18 -13.02 -0.09
CA SER A 148 -0.27 -14.39 -0.15
C SER A 148 -1.74 -14.38 -0.57
N GLY A 149 -2.00 -14.75 -1.83
CA GLY A 149 -3.36 -14.96 -2.32
C GLY A 149 -4.05 -15.98 -1.43
N SER A 150 -5.27 -15.68 -0.96
CA SER A 150 -6.09 -16.70 -0.33
C SER A 150 -6.39 -17.73 -1.42
N SER A 151 -5.75 -18.89 -1.34
CA SER A 151 -6.20 -20.08 -2.06
C SER A 151 -7.65 -20.29 -1.71
N THR A 152 -8.55 -19.99 -2.64
CA THR A 152 -9.93 -20.49 -2.67
C THR A 152 -9.96 -22.01 -2.91
N GLY A 153 -9.01 -22.74 -2.29
CA GLY A 153 -8.87 -24.19 -2.24
C GLY A 153 -8.86 -24.74 -0.80
N ASP A 154 -8.89 -23.89 0.23
CA ASP A 154 -8.84 -24.31 1.64
C ASP A 154 -10.20 -24.23 2.36
N ILE A 155 -11.29 -24.45 1.63
CA ILE A 155 -12.59 -24.82 2.22
C ILE A 155 -12.92 -26.28 1.93
N LEU A 156 -12.00 -27.20 2.21
CA LEU A 156 -12.33 -28.63 2.43
C LEU A 156 -11.44 -29.35 3.46
N SER A 157 -10.54 -28.69 4.19
CA SER A 157 -9.70 -29.39 5.19
C SER A 157 -10.42 -29.74 6.51
N SER A 158 -11.75 -29.57 6.59
CA SER A 158 -12.52 -29.96 7.78
C SER A 158 -13.75 -30.83 7.51
N VAL A 159 -14.00 -31.27 6.28
CA VAL A 159 -15.13 -32.18 5.99
C VAL A 159 -14.60 -33.58 5.72
N ASN A 160 -14.01 -34.25 6.72
CA ASN A 160 -13.86 -35.71 6.76
C ASN A 160 -13.31 -36.22 8.09
N ILE A 161 -14.15 -36.31 9.14
CA ILE A 161 -13.97 -37.32 10.20
C ILE A 161 -15.27 -38.08 10.53
N LEU A 162 -16.47 -37.63 10.10
CA LEU A 162 -17.74 -38.28 10.49
C LEU A 162 -18.46 -39.07 9.39
N THR A 163 -18.02 -39.04 8.13
CA THR A 163 -18.69 -39.75 7.03
C THR A 163 -18.12 -41.15 6.76
N PHE A 164 -16.88 -41.44 7.16
CA PHE A 164 -16.26 -42.75 6.94
C PHE A 164 -16.69 -43.84 7.94
N THR A 165 -17.13 -43.46 9.15
CA THR A 165 -17.58 -44.43 10.16
C THR A 165 -18.99 -44.96 9.91
N VAL A 166 -19.86 -44.17 9.28
CA VAL A 166 -21.26 -44.57 8.99
C VAL A 166 -21.32 -45.64 7.89
N LEU A 167 -20.45 -45.56 6.87
CA LEU A 167 -20.44 -46.52 5.76
C LEU A 167 -19.86 -47.89 6.18
N GLN A 168 -18.89 -47.91 7.10
CA GLN A 168 -18.36 -49.15 7.66
C GLN A 168 -19.37 -49.83 8.61
N ALA A 169 -20.15 -49.07 9.39
CA ALA A 169 -21.18 -49.63 10.27
C ALA A 169 -22.37 -50.24 9.49
N PHE A 170 -22.72 -49.66 8.33
CA PHE A 170 -23.77 -50.20 7.46
C PHE A 170 -23.38 -51.53 6.78
N MET A 171 -22.09 -51.74 6.48
CA MET A 171 -21.60 -52.99 5.87
C MET A 171 -21.55 -54.16 6.86
N LEU A 172 -21.41 -53.88 8.16
CA LEU A 172 -21.39 -54.91 9.22
C LEU A 172 -22.79 -55.39 9.64
N THR A 173 -23.83 -54.58 9.42
CA THR A 173 -25.22 -54.94 9.77
C THR A 173 -25.93 -55.74 8.68
N ILE A 174 -25.41 -55.79 7.46
CA ILE A 174 -25.96 -56.60 6.34
C ILE A 174 -25.34 -58.02 6.33
N LEU A 175 -24.31 -58.29 7.15
CA LEU A 175 -23.62 -59.59 7.24
C LEU A 175 -23.93 -60.40 8.52
N MET A 176 -24.97 -60.04 9.27
CA MET A 176 -25.46 -60.81 10.43
C MET A 176 -26.88 -61.33 10.21
#